data_AF-A0A817RF49-F1
#
_entry.id   AF-A0A817RF49-F1
#
_cell.length_a   1.000
_cell.length_b   1.000
_cell.length_c   1.000
_cell.angle_alpha   90.00
_cell.angle_beta   90.00
_cell.angle_gamma   90.00
#
_symmetry.space_group_name_H-M   'P 1'
#
loop_
_entity.id
_entity.type
_entity.pdbx_description
1 polymer ?
#
loop_
_entity_poly.entity_id
_entity_poly.type
_entity_poly.pdbx_seq_one_letter_code
_entity_poly.pdbx_strand_id
1 'polypeptide(L)'
;ALEDICNQENLDSSEWGLTHQRKKCDLTVPWRLASIPTNALLEMYKLEERRPTSDITVQLQLPDSSRHAGNFNPSITLQEMLNWYRSQSESMIAALDTSMNVDNKLFPVCSYMSEEVIGNYALSNTALRELGLTCGAAVVR
;
A
#
# COMPACT_ATOMS: atom_id res chain seq x y z
N ALA A 1 -2.48 -10.22 -1.18
CA ALA A 1 -2.76 -11.65 -0.94
C ALA A 1 -3.97 -11.89 -0.04
N LEU A 2 -3.96 -11.48 1.24
CA LEU A 2 -5.17 -11.54 2.07
C LEU A 2 -6.20 -10.50 1.61
N GLU A 3 -5.74 -9.29 1.33
CA GLU A 3 -6.61 -8.19 0.90
C GLU A 3 -7.29 -8.46 -0.43
N ASP A 4 -6.60 -9.08 -1.40
CA ASP A 4 -7.22 -9.49 -2.67
C ASP A 4 -8.39 -10.48 -2.47
N ILE A 5 -8.20 -11.48 -1.60
CA ILE A 5 -9.25 -12.48 -1.29
C ILE A 5 -10.37 -11.82 -0.51
N CYS A 6 -10.04 -10.96 0.47
CA CYS A 6 -11.02 -10.20 1.23
C CYS A 6 -11.83 -9.26 0.31
N ASN A 7 -11.21 -8.61 -0.67
CA ASN A 7 -11.89 -7.79 -1.66
C ASN A 7 -12.81 -8.63 -2.57
N GLN A 8 -12.37 -9.84 -2.97
CA GLN A 8 -13.19 -10.76 -3.76
C GLN A 8 -14.40 -11.29 -2.98
N GLU A 9 -14.22 -11.64 -1.72
CA GLU A 9 -15.26 -12.19 -0.84
C GLU A 9 -16.05 -11.10 -0.09
N ASN A 10 -15.78 -9.82 -0.36
CA ASN A 10 -16.38 -8.65 0.29
C ASN A 10 -16.26 -8.68 1.84
N LEU A 11 -15.12 -9.16 2.32
CA LEU A 11 -14.73 -9.29 3.72
C LEU A 11 -13.77 -8.16 4.13
N ASP A 12 -13.85 -7.67 5.36
CA ASP A 12 -12.92 -6.65 5.86
C ASP A 12 -11.59 -7.28 6.26
N SER A 13 -10.51 -7.02 5.53
CA SER A 13 -9.18 -7.56 5.84
C SER A 13 -8.74 -7.32 7.29
N SER A 14 -9.23 -6.27 7.95
CA SER A 14 -8.93 -5.95 9.35
C SER A 14 -9.55 -6.94 10.35
N GLU A 15 -10.60 -7.66 9.98
CA GLU A 15 -11.28 -8.68 10.80
C GLU A 15 -10.81 -10.11 10.52
N TRP A 16 -9.95 -10.31 9.54
CA TRP A 16 -9.49 -11.65 9.14
C TRP A 16 -7.98 -11.81 9.31
N GLY A 17 -7.58 -12.98 9.77
CA GLY A 17 -6.19 -13.41 9.89
C GLY A 17 -5.94 -14.69 9.09
N LEU A 18 -4.67 -14.96 8.81
CA LEU A 18 -4.25 -16.20 8.17
C LEU A 18 -3.54 -17.12 9.16
N THR A 19 -3.83 -18.42 9.08
CA THR A 19 -3.15 -19.45 9.84
C THR A 19 -2.64 -20.55 8.91
N HIS A 20 -1.45 -21.08 9.23
CA HIS A 20 -0.85 -22.20 8.52
C HIS A 20 -0.50 -23.27 9.55
N GLN A 21 -1.13 -24.45 9.48
CA GLN A 21 -0.87 -25.58 10.39
C GLN A 21 -0.91 -25.18 11.88
N ARG A 22 -1.94 -24.43 12.30
CA ARG A 22 -2.14 -23.87 13.66
C ARG A 22 -1.19 -22.73 14.05
N LYS A 23 -0.30 -22.28 13.16
CA LYS A 23 0.56 -21.11 13.41
C LYS A 23 -0.07 -19.86 12.79
N LYS A 24 -0.32 -18.83 13.61
CA LYS A 24 -0.76 -17.51 13.15
C LYS A 24 0.31 -16.93 12.22
N CYS A 25 -0.08 -16.57 11.00
CA CYS A 25 0.79 -15.92 10.05
C CYS A 25 0.85 -14.43 10.38
N ASP A 26 2.06 -13.93 10.53
CA ASP A 26 2.27 -12.49 10.68
C ASP A 26 2.22 -11.85 9.28
N LEU A 27 1.21 -11.00 9.08
CA LEU A 27 0.95 -10.31 7.82
C LEU A 27 1.76 -9.02 7.67
N THR A 28 2.48 -8.61 8.73
CA THR A 28 3.37 -7.45 8.69
C THR A 28 4.72 -7.78 8.06
N VAL A 29 5.04 -9.07 7.91
CA VAL A 29 6.28 -9.54 7.31
C VAL A 29 6.03 -10.17 5.93
N PRO A 30 7.00 -10.05 5.00
CA PRO A 30 6.94 -10.75 3.72
C PRO A 30 6.74 -12.26 3.89
N TRP A 31 6.00 -12.87 2.97
CA TRP A 31 5.73 -14.33 2.94
C TRP A 31 6.95 -15.21 3.16
N ARG A 32 8.09 -14.83 2.57
CA ARG A 32 9.37 -15.55 2.70
C ARG A 32 9.89 -15.58 4.14
N LEU A 33 9.59 -14.55 4.95
CA LEU A 33 9.98 -14.46 6.35
C LEU A 33 8.92 -15.05 7.29
N ALA A 34 7.67 -15.17 6.83
CA ALA A 34 6.58 -15.78 7.59
C ALA A 34 6.74 -17.31 7.81
N SER A 35 7.83 -17.93 7.35
CA SER A 35 8.09 -19.37 7.43
C SER A 35 7.01 -20.24 6.76
N ILE A 36 6.46 -19.76 5.65
CA ILE A 36 5.38 -20.43 4.91
C ILE A 36 5.99 -21.17 3.73
N PRO A 37 5.82 -22.50 3.62
CA PRO A 37 6.36 -23.27 2.50
C PRO A 37 5.66 -22.90 1.19
N THR A 38 6.35 -23.08 0.07
CA THR A 38 5.77 -22.90 -1.26
C THR A 38 4.59 -23.87 -1.43
N ASN A 39 3.46 -23.39 -1.95
CA ASN A 39 2.18 -24.12 -2.05
C ASN A 39 1.56 -24.53 -0.71
N ALA A 40 1.85 -23.80 0.36
CA ALA A 40 1.12 -23.90 1.63
C ALA A 40 -0.38 -23.62 1.45
N LEU A 41 -1.22 -24.44 2.08
CA LEU A 41 -2.65 -24.17 2.24
C LEU A 41 -2.87 -23.31 3.49
N LEU A 42 -3.37 -22.10 3.29
CA LEU A 42 -3.65 -21.14 4.35
C LEU A 42 -5.12 -21.14 4.68
N GLU A 43 -5.44 -21.15 5.98
CA GLU A 43 -6.81 -21.05 6.45
C GLU A 43 -7.07 -19.62 6.93
N MET A 44 -8.23 -19.07 6.57
CA MET A 44 -8.70 -17.79 7.07
C MET A 44 -9.46 -18.00 8.39
N TYR A 45 -9.18 -17.18 9.38
CA TYR A 45 -9.92 -17.17 10.63
C TYR A 45 -10.34 -15.74 10.98
N LYS A 46 -11.50 -15.60 11.62
CA LYS A 46 -11.97 -14.30 12.11
C LYS A 46 -11.16 -13.91 13.35
N LEU A 47 -10.57 -12.72 13.33
CA LEU A 47 -9.89 -12.14 14.47
C LEU A 47 -10.93 -11.77 15.55
N GLU A 48 -10.60 -12.03 16.81
CA GLU A 48 -11.44 -11.62 17.95
C GLU A 48 -11.48 -10.10 18.12
N GLU A 49 -10.40 -9.42 17.72
CA GLU A 49 -10.28 -7.96 17.73
C GLU A 49 -9.86 -7.46 16.34
N ARG A 50 -10.51 -6.40 15.88
CA ARG A 50 -10.17 -5.75 14.61
C ARG A 50 -8.74 -5.23 14.69
N ARG A 51 -7.94 -5.43 13.64
CA ARG A 51 -6.56 -4.93 13.59
C ARG A 51 -6.52 -3.44 13.91
N PRO A 52 -5.64 -3.00 14.84
CA PRO A 52 -5.50 -1.60 15.18
C PRO A 52 -5.01 -0.86 13.93
N THR A 53 -5.85 0.05 13.44
CA THR A 53 -5.53 0.94 12.33
C THR A 53 -5.13 2.27 12.96
N SER A 54 -3.87 2.66 12.82
CA SER A 54 -3.40 3.97 13.29
C SER A 54 -3.12 4.87 12.10
N ASP A 55 -3.07 6.18 12.33
CA ASP A 55 -2.60 7.10 11.30
C ASP A 55 -1.15 6.76 10.93
N ILE A 56 -0.86 6.84 9.63
CA ILE A 56 0.43 6.46 9.03
C ILE A 56 1.12 7.67 8.44
N THR A 57 2.41 7.81 8.76
CA THR A 57 3.25 8.85 8.18
C THR A 57 3.88 8.33 6.89
N VAL A 58 3.30 8.68 5.75
CA VAL A 58 3.87 8.36 4.44
C VAL A 58 4.83 9.48 4.05
N GLN A 59 6.04 9.13 3.63
CA GLN A 59 7.02 10.04 3.04
C GLN A 59 7.07 9.79 1.54
N LEU A 60 6.55 10.73 0.76
CA LEU A 60 6.69 10.71 -0.69
C LEU A 60 8.09 11.21 -1.05
N GLN A 61 8.87 10.37 -1.73
CA GLN A 61 10.17 10.73 -2.29
C GLN A 61 10.02 11.01 -3.78
N LEU A 62 10.29 12.24 -4.18
CA LEU A 62 10.25 12.67 -5.57
C LEU A 62 11.55 12.30 -6.33
N PRO A 63 11.55 12.36 -7.68
CA PRO A 63 12.74 12.10 -8.49
C PRO A 63 13.92 13.04 -8.21
N ASP A 64 13.63 14.26 -7.75
CA ASP A 64 14.63 15.25 -7.30
C ASP A 64 15.24 14.90 -5.92
N SER A 65 14.91 13.73 -5.37
CA SER A 65 15.29 13.23 -4.05
C SER A 65 14.75 14.04 -2.87
N SER A 66 13.86 15.00 -3.10
CA SER A 66 13.11 15.65 -2.04
C SER A 66 12.16 14.64 -1.37
N ARG A 67 11.95 14.81 -0.07
CA ARG A 67 11.08 13.96 0.73
C ARG A 67 10.06 14.81 1.43
N HIS A 68 8.80 14.40 1.32
CA HIS A 68 7.69 15.10 1.93
C HIS A 68 6.87 14.13 2.75
N ALA A 69 6.76 14.41 4.04
CA ALA A 69 5.98 13.62 4.96
C ALA A 69 4.54 14.14 5.03
N GLY A 70 3.60 13.22 5.04
CA GLY A 70 2.18 13.48 5.21
C GLY A 70 1.60 12.38 6.09
N ASN A 71 0.61 12.74 6.91
CA ASN A 71 -0.07 11.79 7.77
C ASN A 71 -1.42 11.42 7.14
N PHE A 72 -1.67 10.12 6.98
CA PHE A 72 -2.82 9.62 6.25
C PHE A 72 -3.49 8.47 7.00
N ASN A 73 -4.77 8.26 6.71
CA ASN A 73 -5.46 7.05 7.16
C ASN A 73 -5.09 5.88 6.23
N PRO A 74 -4.87 4.66 6.76
CA PRO A 74 -4.64 3.45 5.94
C PRO A 74 -5.73 3.13 4.90
N SER A 75 -6.91 3.72 5.03
CA SER A 75 -8.03 3.52 4.10
C SER A 75 -7.98 4.46 2.89
N ILE A 76 -7.07 5.44 2.85
CA ILE A 76 -6.92 6.34 1.72
C ILE A 76 -6.25 5.63 0.54
N THR A 77 -6.62 6.03 -0.68
CA THR A 77 -5.99 5.53 -1.91
C THR A 77 -4.67 6.23 -2.22
N LEU A 78 -3.79 5.57 -2.98
CA LEU A 78 -2.55 6.19 -3.46
C LEU A 78 -2.84 7.46 -4.27
N GLN A 79 -3.89 7.45 -5.10
CA GLN A 79 -4.28 8.62 -5.88
C GLN A 79 -4.71 9.80 -4.99
N GLU A 80 -5.52 9.56 -3.97
CA GLU A 80 -5.94 10.61 -3.03
C GLU A 80 -4.76 11.18 -2.24
N MET A 81 -3.84 10.32 -1.80
CA MET A 81 -2.59 10.72 -1.17
C MET A 81 -1.74 11.61 -2.11
N LEU A 82 -1.57 11.21 -3.38
CA LEU A 82 -0.88 12.01 -4.38
C LEU A 82 -1.59 13.36 -4.64
N ASN A 83 -2.91 13.38 -4.69
CA ASN A 83 -3.70 14.61 -4.85
C ASN A 83 -3.52 15.56 -3.66
N TRP A 84 -3.48 15.03 -2.43
CA TRP A 84 -3.18 15.82 -1.25
C TRP A 84 -1.79 16.45 -1.34
N TYR A 85 -0.78 15.69 -1.73
CA TYR A 85 0.57 16.20 -1.96
C TYR A 85 0.62 17.28 -3.05
N ARG A 86 -0.09 17.07 -4.17
CA ARG A 86 -0.25 18.09 -5.22
C ARG A 86 -0.84 19.40 -4.69
N SER A 87 -1.79 19.33 -3.77
CA SER A 87 -2.38 20.53 -3.15
C SER A 87 -1.42 21.27 -2.21
N GLN A 88 -0.38 20.58 -1.73
CA GLN A 88 0.54 21.10 -0.72
C GLN A 88 1.73 21.86 -1.33
N SER A 89 2.14 21.58 -2.57
CA SER A 89 3.24 22.30 -3.23
C SER A 89 3.12 22.33 -4.76
N GLU A 90 3.27 23.52 -5.36
CA GLU A 90 3.39 23.68 -6.81
C GLU A 90 4.61 22.93 -7.39
N SER A 91 5.68 22.77 -6.61
CA SER A 91 6.87 22.02 -7.03
C SER A 91 6.60 20.51 -7.17
N MET A 92 5.65 19.98 -6.39
CA MET A 92 5.22 18.58 -6.48
C MET A 92 4.37 18.32 -7.71
N ILE A 93 3.52 19.26 -8.09
CA ILE A 93 2.69 19.15 -9.30
C ILE A 93 3.62 18.94 -10.50
N ALA A 94 4.65 19.78 -10.62
CA ALA A 94 5.66 19.62 -11.66
C ALA A 94 6.37 18.26 -11.57
N ALA A 95 6.87 17.84 -10.42
CA ALA A 95 7.61 16.57 -10.30
C ALA A 95 6.75 15.32 -10.60
N LEU A 96 5.46 15.34 -10.20
CA LEU A 96 4.52 14.25 -10.48
C LEU A 96 4.04 14.25 -11.95
N ASP A 97 3.93 15.43 -12.57
CA ASP A 97 3.58 15.57 -13.98
C ASP A 97 4.81 15.42 -14.92
N THR A 98 6.04 15.46 -14.39
CA THR A 98 7.32 15.35 -15.14
C THR A 98 7.84 13.92 -15.25
N SER A 99 7.05 12.88 -14.97
CA SER A 99 7.42 11.51 -15.36
C SER A 99 7.33 11.33 -16.89
N MET A 100 8.27 11.96 -17.59
CA MET A 100 8.41 11.94 -19.04
C MET A 100 9.09 10.64 -19.48
N ASN A 101 8.46 9.92 -20.41
CA ASN A 101 9.18 9.18 -21.43
C ASN A 101 8.47 9.21 -22.78
N VAL A 102 9.27 8.91 -23.81
CA VAL A 102 9.28 9.32 -25.23
C VAL A 102 7.99 9.14 -26.06
N ASP A 103 6.90 8.57 -25.54
CA ASP A 103 5.71 8.16 -26.31
C ASP A 103 4.38 8.85 -25.90
N ASN A 104 4.44 10.06 -25.33
CA ASN A 104 3.28 10.95 -25.12
C ASN A 104 2.11 10.35 -24.30
N LYS A 105 2.39 9.35 -23.44
CA LYS A 105 1.41 8.71 -22.55
C LYS A 105 1.98 8.64 -21.12
N LEU A 106 1.54 9.55 -20.27
CA LEU A 106 1.98 9.71 -18.87
C LEU A 106 1.39 8.60 -17.99
N PHE A 107 2.24 7.76 -17.39
CA PHE A 107 1.80 6.81 -16.36
C PHE A 107 2.58 7.07 -15.06
N PRO A 108 1.95 7.65 -14.04
CA PRO A 108 2.58 7.75 -12.73
C PRO A 108 2.85 6.34 -12.19
N VAL A 109 4.08 6.11 -11.73
CA VAL A 109 4.50 4.87 -11.08
C VAL A 109 4.77 5.16 -9.63
N CYS A 110 4.19 4.36 -8.75
CA CYS A 110 4.39 4.42 -7.32
C CYS A 110 5.03 3.11 -6.86
N SER A 111 6.24 3.20 -6.32
CA SER A 111 7.01 2.07 -5.84
C SER A 111 7.05 2.09 -4.31
N TYR A 112 6.64 0.96 -3.72
CA TYR A 112 6.74 0.72 -2.29
C TYR A 112 7.32 -0.67 -2.05
N MET A 113 8.48 -0.72 -1.39
CA MET A 113 9.27 -1.95 -1.21
C MET A 113 9.56 -2.70 -2.53
N SER A 114 8.86 -3.81 -2.80
CA SER A 114 8.99 -4.64 -4.01
C SER A 114 7.73 -4.60 -4.88
N GLU A 115 6.77 -3.73 -4.57
CA GLU A 115 5.55 -3.56 -5.33
C GLU A 115 5.58 -2.23 -6.09
N GLU A 116 5.24 -2.30 -7.38
CA GLU A 116 5.15 -1.14 -8.26
C GLU A 116 3.70 -1.02 -8.75
N VAL A 117 3.05 0.07 -8.37
CA VAL A 117 1.69 0.41 -8.78
C VAL A 117 1.77 1.39 -9.93
N ILE A 118 1.38 0.94 -11.13
CA ILE A 118 1.56 1.68 -12.38
C ILE A 118 0.21 2.18 -12.90
N GLY A 119 0.13 3.48 -13.14
CA GLY A 119 -0.97 4.14 -13.82
C GLY A 119 -2.14 4.54 -12.92
N ASN A 120 -2.93 5.50 -13.41
CA ASN A 120 -3.99 6.13 -12.63
C ASN A 120 -5.01 5.12 -12.08
N TYR A 121 -5.46 4.15 -12.89
CA TYR A 121 -6.45 3.17 -12.44
C TYR A 121 -5.96 2.30 -11.29
N ALA A 122 -4.68 1.89 -11.31
CA ALA A 122 -4.11 1.10 -10.23
C ALA A 122 -3.98 1.97 -8.97
N LEU A 123 -3.49 3.21 -9.10
CA LEU A 123 -3.38 4.14 -7.97
C LEU A 123 -4.74 4.51 -7.35
N SER A 124 -5.81 4.55 -8.15
CA SER A 124 -7.18 4.78 -7.66
C SER A 124 -7.72 3.62 -6.84
N ASN A 125 -7.34 2.38 -7.20
CA ASN A 125 -7.86 1.18 -6.54
C ASN A 125 -6.97 0.70 -5.40
N THR A 126 -5.68 1.04 -5.42
CA THR A 126 -4.75 0.61 -4.38
C THR A 126 -4.81 1.54 -3.17
N ALA A 127 -5.32 1.01 -2.06
CA ALA A 127 -5.30 1.69 -0.77
C ALA A 127 -3.97 1.50 -0.04
N LEU A 128 -3.61 2.42 0.86
CA LEU A 128 -2.37 2.30 1.64
C LEU A 128 -2.33 0.99 2.45
N ARG A 129 -3.46 0.57 3.01
CA ARG A 129 -3.60 -0.73 3.70
C ARG A 129 -3.20 -1.92 2.83
N GLU A 130 -3.49 -1.87 1.52
CA GLU A 130 -3.19 -2.96 0.58
C GLU A 130 -1.70 -3.13 0.33
N LEU A 131 -0.95 -2.04 0.53
CA LEU A 131 0.51 -2.05 0.55
C LEU A 131 1.08 -2.47 1.92
N GLY A 132 0.24 -2.91 2.85
CA GLY A 132 0.61 -3.22 4.23
C GLY A 132 0.83 -1.97 5.11
N LEU A 133 0.52 -0.77 4.62
CA LEU A 133 0.67 0.47 5.37
C LEU A 133 -0.52 0.66 6.31
N THR A 134 -0.45 0.01 7.47
CA THR A 134 -1.53 0.02 8.48
C THR A 134 -1.15 0.76 9.76
N CYS A 135 0.15 0.92 10.04
CA CYS A 135 0.68 1.69 11.15
C CYS A 135 2.12 2.17 10.89
N GLY A 136 2.57 3.19 11.63
CA GLY A 136 3.96 3.66 11.60
C GLY A 136 4.28 4.63 10.46
N ALA A 137 5.49 4.52 9.91
CA ALA A 137 5.99 5.41 8.85
C ALA A 137 6.56 4.61 7.67
N ALA A 138 6.35 5.12 6.47
CA ALA A 138 6.75 4.47 5.23
C ALA A 138 7.29 5.46 4.21
N VAL A 139 8.14 4.99 3.30
CA VAL A 139 8.68 5.81 2.20
C VAL A 139 8.17 5.23 0.89
N VAL A 140 7.54 6.08 0.09
CA VAL A 140 6.98 5.76 -1.22
C VAL A 140 7.74 6.56 -2.28
N ARG A 141 8.14 5.96 -3.39
CA ARG A 141 8.92 6.62 -4.45
C ARG A 141 8.20 6.58 -5.79
#